data_AF-A0A9Q3FDB7-F1
#
_entry.id   AF-A0A9Q3FDB7-F1
#
_cell.length_a   1.000
_cell.length_b   1.000
_cell.length_c   1.000
_cell.angle_alpha   90.00
_cell.angle_beta   90.00
_cell.angle_gamma   90.00
#
_symmetry.space_group_name_H-M   'P 1'
#
loop_
_entity.id
_entity.type
_entity.pdbx_description
1 polymer ?
#
loop_
_entity_poly.entity_id
_entity_poly.type
_entity_poly.pdbx_seq_one_letter_code
_entity_poly.pdbx_strand_id
1 'polypeptide(L)'
;MILTNIIPTPSRNNYSPHYLWLKVPPKIRKIRTSGCKVVFATPKQKPTWKLGPVGETGILLGFENEAYCILKISDKKVYSSRHVVFFEKEFASLSDNEKSDLSSSYPSWDDWRPRHPTLINSEIREERILPYPRRPVALNTQNDPLSYNQAVNSPYSNLWVKAI
;
A
#
# COMPACT_ATOMS: atom_id res chain seq x y z
N MET A 1 -9.86 0.26 -6.10
CA MET A 1 -8.77 -0.69 -6.42
C MET A 1 -9.00 -1.35 -7.80
N ILE A 2 -8.85 -0.60 -8.89
CA ILE A 2 -9.15 -1.08 -10.27
C ILE A 2 -7.87 -1.44 -11.05
N LEU A 3 -6.74 -0.81 -10.70
CA LEU A 3 -5.47 -0.96 -11.42
C LEU A 3 -4.89 -2.37 -11.35
N THR A 4 -5.00 -3.06 -10.20
CA THR A 4 -4.45 -4.42 -10.00
C THR A 4 -5.02 -5.45 -10.96
N ASN A 5 -6.29 -5.30 -11.36
CA ASN A 5 -6.94 -6.24 -12.26
C ASN A 5 -6.65 -5.94 -13.75
N ILE A 6 -6.12 -4.74 -14.05
CA ILE A 6 -5.83 -4.29 -15.41
C ILE A 6 -4.34 -4.40 -15.76
N ILE A 7 -3.46 -4.28 -14.77
CA ILE A 7 -2.00 -4.34 -14.98
C ILE A 7 -1.55 -5.77 -15.34
N PRO A 8 -0.79 -5.96 -16.43
CA PRO A 8 -0.21 -7.26 -16.76
C PRO A 8 0.85 -7.65 -15.71
N THR A 9 0.87 -8.92 -15.31
CA THR A 9 1.84 -9.43 -14.33
C THR A 9 2.72 -10.54 -14.92
N PRO A 10 4.04 -10.56 -14.64
CA PRO A 10 4.94 -11.60 -15.16
C PRO A 10 4.54 -13.01 -14.73
N SER A 11 4.04 -13.15 -13.50
CA SER A 11 3.55 -14.43 -12.95
C SER A 11 2.36 -15.01 -13.72
N ARG A 12 1.73 -14.23 -14.61
CA ARG A 12 0.58 -14.61 -15.42
C ARG A 12 0.87 -14.47 -16.92
N ASN A 13 2.11 -14.71 -17.31
CA ASN A 13 2.56 -14.64 -18.71
C ASN A 13 2.28 -13.26 -19.34
N ASN A 14 2.46 -12.18 -18.55
CA ASN A 14 2.18 -10.80 -18.94
C ASN A 14 0.72 -10.52 -19.38
N TYR A 15 -0.23 -11.36 -18.97
CA TYR A 15 -1.66 -11.05 -19.11
C TYR A 15 -2.22 -10.37 -17.86
N SER A 16 -3.22 -9.51 -18.07
CA SER A 16 -3.96 -8.92 -16.96
C SER A 16 -5.01 -9.90 -16.42
N PRO A 17 -5.26 -9.91 -15.09
CA PRO A 17 -6.33 -10.74 -14.51
C PRO A 17 -7.69 -10.54 -15.19
N HIS A 18 -8.04 -9.30 -15.57
CA HIS A 18 -9.26 -8.97 -16.30
C HIS A 18 -9.34 -9.72 -17.64
N TYR A 19 -8.25 -9.73 -18.42
CA TYR A 19 -8.20 -10.43 -19.69
C TYR A 19 -8.31 -11.95 -19.51
N LEU A 20 -7.63 -12.52 -18.51
CA LEU A 20 -7.68 -13.96 -18.25
C LEU A 20 -9.09 -14.44 -17.93
N TRP A 21 -9.85 -13.65 -17.18
CA TRP A 21 -11.20 -13.99 -16.74
C TRP A 21 -12.26 -13.73 -17.81
N LEU A 22 -12.26 -12.55 -18.42
CA LEU A 22 -13.32 -12.12 -19.34
C LEU A 22 -12.99 -12.40 -20.81
N LYS A 23 -11.75 -12.78 -21.12
CA LYS A 23 -11.21 -12.92 -22.49
C LYS A 23 -11.36 -11.66 -23.35
N VAL A 24 -11.60 -10.52 -22.71
CA VAL A 24 -11.75 -9.20 -23.34
C VAL A 24 -10.65 -8.28 -22.80
N PRO A 25 -9.93 -7.55 -23.68
CA PRO A 25 -8.90 -6.62 -23.22
C PRO A 25 -9.52 -5.50 -22.36
N PRO A 26 -8.86 -5.10 -21.26
CA PRO A 26 -9.37 -4.05 -20.40
C PRO A 26 -9.40 -2.69 -21.12
N LYS A 27 -10.41 -1.87 -20.82
CA LYS A 27 -10.56 -0.53 -21.40
C LYS A 27 -9.63 0.46 -20.69
N ILE A 28 -8.40 0.59 -21.19
CA ILE A 28 -7.35 1.43 -20.59
C ILE A 28 -7.59 2.94 -20.81
N ARG A 29 -8.43 3.33 -21.78
CA ARG A 29 -8.71 4.74 -22.13
C ARG A 29 -9.24 5.60 -20.96
N LYS A 30 -9.82 4.97 -19.93
CA LYS A 30 -10.32 5.67 -18.73
C LYS A 30 -9.23 5.88 -17.67
N ILE A 31 -8.05 5.27 -17.82
CA ILE A 31 -6.94 5.42 -16.88
C ILE A 31 -6.16 6.67 -17.29
N ARG A 32 -5.89 7.53 -16.30
CA ARG A 32 -5.18 8.81 -16.44
C ARG A 32 -4.04 8.87 -15.43
N THR A 33 -3.09 9.78 -15.63
CA THR A 33 -1.93 9.95 -14.74
C THR A 33 -2.37 10.47 -13.37
N SER A 34 -2.13 9.69 -12.32
CA SER A 34 -2.37 10.15 -10.94
C SER A 34 -1.46 11.33 -10.61
N GLY A 35 -1.97 12.29 -9.85
CA GLY A 35 -1.25 13.51 -9.47
C GLY A 35 -1.35 14.66 -10.47
N CYS A 36 -1.97 14.45 -11.64
CA CYS A 36 -2.20 15.54 -12.58
C CYS A 36 -3.25 16.53 -12.08
N LYS A 37 -3.13 17.78 -12.53
CA LYS A 37 -4.15 18.81 -12.32
C LYS A 37 -5.39 18.48 -13.14
N VAL A 38 -6.54 18.62 -12.51
CA VAL A 38 -7.84 18.38 -13.10
C VAL A 38 -8.79 19.53 -12.84
N VAL A 39 -9.66 19.79 -13.80
CA VAL A 39 -10.80 20.69 -13.64
C VAL A 39 -12.06 19.85 -13.71
N PHE A 40 -12.93 19.97 -12.71
CA PHE A 40 -14.17 19.23 -12.60
C PHE A 40 -15.33 20.14 -12.25
N ALA A 41 -16.54 19.79 -12.71
CA ALA A 41 -17.74 20.53 -12.36
C ALA A 41 -18.23 20.13 -10.96
N THR A 42 -18.39 21.10 -10.07
CA THR A 42 -18.90 20.85 -8.72
C THR A 42 -20.43 20.82 -8.76
N PRO A 43 -21.09 19.67 -8.50
CA PRO A 43 -22.52 19.49 -8.76
C PRO A 43 -23.43 20.32 -7.86
N LYS A 44 -22.93 20.79 -6.70
CA LYS A 44 -23.73 21.49 -5.68
C LYS A 44 -23.78 23.00 -5.85
N GLN A 45 -22.94 23.58 -6.70
CA GLN A 45 -22.87 25.03 -6.86
C GLN A 45 -23.48 25.42 -8.20
N LYS A 46 -24.72 25.92 -8.17
CA LYS A 46 -25.20 26.71 -9.32
C LYS A 46 -24.33 27.97 -9.37
N PRO A 47 -23.78 28.34 -10.53
CA PRO A 47 -23.04 29.57 -10.65
C PRO A 47 -23.98 30.73 -10.28
N THR A 48 -23.46 31.73 -9.57
CA THR A 48 -24.24 32.91 -9.14
C THR A 48 -24.91 33.63 -10.33
N TRP A 49 -24.39 33.42 -11.54
CA TRP A 49 -24.91 33.96 -12.79
C TRP A 49 -24.60 33.03 -13.98
N LYS A 50 -25.23 33.25 -15.14
CA LYS A 50 -25.19 32.32 -16.28
C LYS A 50 -23.81 32.01 -16.87
N LEU A 51 -22.84 32.94 -16.79
CA LEU A 51 -21.47 32.72 -17.29
C LEU A 51 -20.43 32.68 -16.15
N GLY A 52 -20.86 32.40 -14.92
CA GLY A 52 -19.92 32.20 -13.82
C GLY A 52 -19.06 30.95 -14.00
N PRO A 53 -17.92 30.86 -13.27
CA PRO A 53 -17.08 29.67 -13.32
C PRO A 53 -17.86 28.46 -12.79
N VAL A 54 -17.98 27.43 -13.62
CA VAL A 54 -18.70 26.17 -13.30
C VAL A 54 -17.76 25.08 -12.78
N GLY A 55 -16.45 25.23 -13.03
CA GLY A 55 -15.44 24.24 -12.72
C GLY A 55 -14.50 24.67 -11.60
N GLU A 56 -14.15 23.72 -10.74
CA GLU A 56 -13.11 23.86 -9.73
C GLU A 56 -11.87 23.04 -10.11
N THR A 57 -10.70 23.46 -9.63
CA THR A 57 -9.43 22.75 -9.82
C THR A 57 -9.18 21.77 -8.68
N GLY A 58 -8.50 20.67 -9.00
CA GLY A 58 -8.08 19.66 -8.03
C GLY A 58 -6.95 18.79 -8.56
N ILE A 59 -6.56 17.81 -7.77
CA ILE A 59 -5.54 16.82 -8.10
C ILE A 59 -6.22 15.47 -8.33
N LEU A 60 -5.90 14.79 -9.42
CA LEU A 60 -6.40 13.44 -9.66
C LEU A 60 -5.74 12.44 -8.70
N LEU A 61 -6.52 11.79 -7.85
CA LEU A 61 -6.02 10.70 -6.99
C LEU A 61 -6.11 9.35 -7.69
N GLY A 62 -7.19 9.11 -8.42
CA GLY A 62 -7.40 7.83 -9.06
C GLY A 62 -8.78 7.68 -9.68
N PHE A 63 -9.15 6.43 -9.91
CA PHE A 63 -10.39 6.05 -10.59
C PHE A 63 -11.07 4.90 -9.85
N GLU A 64 -12.33 5.11 -9.48
CA GLU A 64 -13.15 4.17 -8.69
C GLU A 64 -14.62 4.24 -9.14
N ASN A 65 -15.29 3.08 -9.23
CA ASN A 65 -16.72 2.99 -9.56
C ASN A 65 -17.15 3.81 -10.79
N GLU A 66 -16.32 3.77 -11.84
CA GLU A 66 -16.50 4.55 -13.07
C GLU A 66 -16.40 6.09 -12.96
N ALA A 67 -15.95 6.60 -11.82
CA ALA A 67 -15.73 8.02 -11.58
C ALA A 67 -14.27 8.29 -11.18
N TYR A 68 -13.83 9.51 -11.44
CA TYR A 68 -12.51 9.98 -11.02
C TYR A 68 -12.59 10.51 -9.59
N CYS A 69 -11.63 10.10 -8.76
CA CYS A 69 -11.44 10.59 -7.41
C CYS A 69 -10.50 11.78 -7.45
N ILE A 70 -10.98 12.94 -6.99
CA ILE A 70 -10.29 14.22 -7.12
C ILE A 70 -10.13 14.85 -5.75
N LEU A 71 -8.91 15.23 -5.40
CA LEU A 71 -8.64 15.99 -4.19
C LEU A 71 -8.75 17.48 -4.47
N LYS A 72 -9.68 18.14 -3.78
CA LYS A 72 -9.72 19.61 -3.74
C LYS A 72 -8.82 20.10 -2.62
N ILE A 73 -7.81 20.89 -2.97
CA ILE A 73 -6.77 21.35 -2.03
C ILE A 73 -7.37 22.28 -0.97
N SER A 74 -8.30 23.17 -1.36
CA SER A 74 -8.94 24.14 -0.45
C SER A 74 -9.67 23.48 0.71
N ASP A 75 -10.44 22.43 0.41
CA ASP A 75 -11.29 21.76 1.39
C ASP A 75 -10.62 20.51 2.01
N LYS A 76 -9.48 20.08 1.45
CA LYS A 76 -8.82 18.79 1.72
C LYS A 76 -9.79 17.60 1.64
N LYS A 77 -10.78 17.69 0.74
CA LYS A 77 -11.84 16.69 0.54
C LYS A 77 -11.73 16.03 -0.81
N VAL A 78 -12.13 14.76 -0.85
CA VAL A 78 -12.17 13.95 -2.06
C VAL A 78 -13.56 14.02 -2.68
N TYR A 79 -13.60 14.35 -3.97
CA TYR A 79 -14.80 14.38 -4.79
C TYR A 79 -14.77 13.27 -5.84
N SER A 80 -15.94 12.73 -6.14
CA SER A 80 -16.14 11.75 -7.21
C SER A 80 -16.86 12.46 -8.38
N SER A 81 -16.24 12.48 -9.56
CA SER A 81 -16.85 13.07 -10.77
C SER A 81 -16.54 12.26 -12.02
N ARG A 82 -17.51 12.18 -12.94
CA ARG A 82 -17.34 11.53 -14.26
C ARG A 82 -16.92 12.52 -15.36
N HIS A 83 -17.26 13.80 -15.20
CA HIS A 83 -16.97 14.85 -16.17
C HIS A 83 -15.79 15.68 -15.66
N VAL A 84 -14.62 15.41 -16.25
CA VAL A 84 -13.34 15.96 -15.79
C VAL A 84 -12.48 16.26 -17.02
N VAL A 85 -11.81 17.42 -16.99
CA VAL A 85 -10.79 17.82 -17.96
C VAL A 85 -9.42 17.66 -17.30
N PHE A 86 -8.50 17.00 -18.00
CA PHE A 86 -7.19 16.61 -17.47
C PHE A 86 -6.08 17.46 -18.07
N PHE A 87 -5.18 17.92 -17.21
CA PHE A 87 -3.95 18.60 -17.59
C PHE A 87 -2.76 17.71 -17.22
N GLU A 88 -2.52 16.67 -18.01
CA GLU A 88 -1.57 15.59 -17.70
C GLU A 88 -0.10 16.04 -17.62
N LYS A 89 0.23 17.24 -18.11
CA LYS A 89 1.58 17.81 -18.03
C LYS A 89 1.80 18.64 -16.77
N GLU A 90 0.71 19.05 -16.12
CA GLU A 90 0.75 19.86 -14.90
C GLU A 90 0.59 18.95 -13.70
N PHE A 91 1.68 18.74 -12.97
CA PHE A 91 1.67 18.05 -11.69
C PHE A 91 1.81 19.06 -10.57
N ALA A 92 1.23 18.74 -9.41
CA ALA A 92 1.50 19.51 -8.21
C ALA A 92 2.98 19.30 -7.83
N SER A 93 3.87 20.16 -8.30
CA SER A 93 5.23 20.21 -7.78
C SER A 93 5.12 20.65 -6.33
N LEU A 94 5.77 19.91 -5.42
CA LEU A 94 6.08 20.46 -4.12
C LEU A 94 6.94 21.69 -4.39
N SER A 95 6.42 22.88 -4.15
CA SER A 95 7.27 24.07 -4.14
C SER A 95 8.27 23.84 -3.01
N ASP A 96 9.56 23.71 -3.36
CA ASP A 96 10.70 23.48 -2.45
C ASP A 96 10.96 24.63 -1.46
N ASN A 97 9.92 25.37 -1.06
CA ASN A 97 10.03 26.56 -0.23
C ASN A 97 10.07 26.26 1.28
N GLU A 98 10.15 24.99 1.67
CA GLU A 98 10.52 24.57 3.03
C GLU A 98 11.73 23.64 2.98
N LYS A 99 12.85 24.15 2.46
CA LYS A 99 14.18 23.64 2.85
C LYS A 99 14.49 24.14 4.27
N SER A 100 13.72 23.71 5.26
CA SER A 100 14.07 23.91 6.67
C SER A 100 15.00 22.77 7.11
N ASP A 101 16.30 23.03 7.12
CA ASP A 101 17.37 22.52 8.01
C ASP A 101 17.40 21.04 8.46
N LEU A 102 16.66 20.12 7.83
CA LEU A 102 16.62 18.69 8.16
C LEU A 102 17.77 17.87 7.52
N SER A 103 18.89 18.51 7.18
CA SER A 103 19.99 17.88 6.45
C SER A 103 20.93 17.03 7.32
N SER A 104 20.75 16.92 8.64
CA SER A 104 21.72 16.19 9.49
C SER A 104 21.30 14.79 9.95
N SER A 105 20.07 14.32 9.65
CA SER A 105 19.57 13.04 10.20
C SER A 105 19.31 11.94 9.17
N TYR A 106 19.48 12.19 7.88
CA TYR A 106 19.29 11.15 6.87
C TYR A 106 20.64 10.59 6.41
N PRO A 107 20.85 9.27 6.51
CA PRO A 107 22.06 8.64 6.02
C PRO A 107 22.21 8.90 4.52
N SER A 108 23.45 9.10 4.08
CA SER A 108 23.82 9.42 2.70
C SER A 108 23.32 8.34 1.75
N TRP A 109 23.13 8.67 0.46
CA TRP A 109 22.88 7.67 -0.58
C TRP A 109 23.98 6.60 -0.65
N ASP A 110 25.19 6.90 -0.17
CA ASP A 110 26.28 5.93 -0.04
C ASP A 110 26.09 4.91 1.10
N ASP A 111 25.27 5.21 2.11
CA ASP A 111 25.01 4.30 3.24
C ASP A 111 24.05 3.16 2.88
N TRP A 112 23.29 3.29 1.80
CA TRP A 112 22.34 2.28 1.29
C TRP A 112 22.96 1.27 0.33
N ARG A 113 24.25 1.42 0.00
CA ARG A 113 24.96 0.40 -0.77
C ARG A 113 24.99 -0.88 0.06
N PRO A 114 24.58 -2.04 -0.51
CA PRO A 114 24.73 -3.32 0.18
C PRO A 114 26.19 -3.45 0.62
N ARG A 115 26.42 -3.49 1.94
CA ARG A 115 27.78 -3.65 2.45
C ARG A 115 28.29 -4.98 1.93
N HIS A 116 29.52 -4.99 1.41
CA HIS A 116 30.15 -6.22 0.97
C HIS A 116 30.14 -7.23 2.15
N PRO A 117 29.84 -8.53 1.92
CA PRO A 117 29.61 -9.51 2.99
C PRO A 117 30.75 -9.62 4.01
N THR A 118 32.00 -9.34 3.60
CA THR A 118 33.18 -9.38 4.48
C THR A 118 33.40 -8.11 5.33
N LEU A 119 32.59 -7.06 5.17
CA LEU A 119 32.68 -5.82 5.96
C LEU A 119 31.62 -5.75 7.09
N ILE A 120 30.90 -6.85 7.34
CA ILE A 120 29.98 -6.94 8.46
C ILE A 120 30.80 -7.15 9.72
N ASN A 121 31.05 -6.09 10.49
CA ASN A 121 31.48 -6.25 11.88
C ASN A 121 30.34 -6.95 12.64
N SER A 122 30.58 -8.19 13.04
CA SER A 122 29.66 -9.05 13.80
C SER A 122 29.52 -8.65 15.28
N GLU A 123 30.08 -7.50 15.68
CA GLU A 123 29.90 -6.95 17.01
C GLU A 123 28.44 -6.52 17.21
N ILE A 124 27.67 -7.42 17.82
CA ILE A 124 26.32 -7.14 18.29
C ILE A 124 26.45 -6.16 19.46
N ARG A 125 26.12 -4.90 19.23
CA ARG A 125 26.03 -3.90 20.31
C ARG A 125 24.69 -4.05 21.01
N GLU A 126 24.72 -4.43 22.28
CA GLU A 126 23.52 -4.67 23.09
C GLU A 126 22.63 -3.42 23.18
N GLU A 127 23.22 -2.22 23.16
CA GLU A 127 22.46 -0.96 23.18
C GLU A 127 21.55 -0.72 21.97
N ARG A 128 21.73 -1.47 20.87
CA ARG A 128 20.90 -1.36 19.65
C ARG A 128 19.84 -2.46 19.54
N ILE A 129 19.78 -3.37 20.51
CA ILE A 129 18.74 -4.39 20.57
C ILE A 129 17.51 -3.75 21.23
N LEU A 130 16.46 -3.52 20.44
CA LEU A 130 15.20 -3.02 20.99
C LEU A 130 14.65 -4.01 22.03
N PRO A 131 14.39 -3.57 23.28
CA PRO A 131 13.81 -4.43 24.30
C PRO A 131 12.33 -4.63 24.00
N TYR A 132 12.00 -5.72 23.30
CA TYR A 132 10.61 -6.16 23.15
C TYR A 132 10.26 -7.15 24.27
N PRO A 133 9.08 -7.04 24.90
CA PRO A 133 8.62 -8.06 25.83
C PRO A 133 8.46 -9.38 25.07
N ARG A 134 9.28 -10.38 25.41
CA ARG A 134 9.12 -11.73 24.87
C ARG A 134 7.79 -12.27 25.38
N ARG A 135 6.95 -12.81 24.49
CA ARG A 135 5.82 -13.65 24.91
C ARG A 135 6.36 -14.75 25.84
N PRO A 136 5.65 -15.10 26.92
CA PRO A 136 6.00 -16.28 27.68
C PRO A 136 6.02 -17.46 26.71
N VAL A 137 7.18 -18.10 26.60
CA VAL A 137 7.29 -19.39 25.92
C VAL A 137 6.36 -20.32 26.68
N ALA A 138 5.41 -20.94 25.98
CA ALA A 138 4.64 -22.03 26.58
C ALA A 138 5.69 -23.05 27.06
N LEU A 139 5.82 -23.20 28.38
CA LEU A 139 6.62 -24.26 28.97
C LEU A 139 6.07 -25.56 28.38
N ASN A 140 6.79 -26.15 27.44
CA ASN A 140 6.66 -27.59 27.22
C ASN A 140 7.02 -28.19 28.58
N THR A 141 6.02 -28.70 29.29
CA THR A 141 6.33 -29.48 30.48
C THR A 141 7.18 -30.64 29.98
N GLN A 142 8.34 -30.86 30.59
CA GLN A 142 9.37 -31.78 30.08
C GLN A 142 8.89 -33.24 29.93
N ASN A 143 7.63 -33.53 30.27
CA ASN A 143 7.06 -34.86 30.37
C ASN A 143 5.88 -35.11 29.41
N ASP A 144 5.50 -34.13 28.58
CA ASP A 144 4.43 -34.34 27.60
C ASP A 144 4.94 -35.15 26.39
N PRO A 145 4.24 -36.24 25.99
CA PRO A 145 4.66 -37.04 24.85
C PRO A 145 4.58 -36.24 23.54
N LEU A 146 5.68 -36.19 22.80
CA LEU A 146 5.78 -35.44 21.54
C LEU A 146 5.22 -36.21 20.33
N SER A 147 4.88 -37.49 20.52
CA SER A 147 4.37 -38.38 19.47
C SER A 147 3.28 -39.29 20.01
N TYR A 148 2.32 -39.66 19.15
CA TYR A 148 1.25 -40.61 19.49
C TYR A 148 1.77 -41.92 20.07
N ASN A 149 2.81 -42.49 19.46
CA ASN A 149 3.41 -43.74 19.95
C ASN A 149 4.03 -43.57 21.35
N GLN A 150 4.54 -42.37 21.66
CA GLN A 150 5.08 -42.06 22.98
C GLN A 150 3.95 -41.87 24.01
N ALA A 151 2.81 -41.32 23.61
CA ALA A 151 1.64 -41.14 24.47
C ALA A 151 0.99 -42.47 24.86
N VAL A 152 0.83 -43.39 23.90
CA VAL A 152 0.24 -44.73 24.11
C VAL A 152 1.15 -45.63 24.95
N ASN A 153 2.46 -45.47 24.85
CA ASN A 153 3.43 -46.24 25.64
C ASN A 153 3.78 -45.59 26.99
N SER A 154 3.18 -44.45 27.32
CA SER A 154 3.40 -43.77 28.61
C SER A 154 2.58 -44.40 29.74
N PRO A 155 2.97 -44.21 31.02
CA PRO A 155 2.20 -44.69 32.18
C PRO A 155 0.77 -44.12 32.24
N TYR A 156 0.53 -42.99 31.58
CA TYR A 156 -0.75 -42.28 31.53
C TYR A 156 -1.53 -42.55 30.23
N SER A 157 -1.20 -43.61 29.49
CA SER A 157 -1.82 -43.97 28.21
C SER A 157 -3.36 -44.02 28.24
N ASN A 158 -3.93 -44.45 29.36
CA ASN A 158 -5.38 -44.53 29.57
C ASN A 158 -6.09 -43.18 29.41
N LEU A 159 -5.43 -42.06 29.77
CA LEU A 159 -5.99 -40.71 29.59
C LEU A 159 -6.01 -40.33 28.10
N TRP A 160 -4.97 -40.68 27.36
CA TRP A 160 -4.83 -40.37 25.94
C TRP A 160 -5.78 -41.20 25.07
N VAL A 161 -5.96 -42.49 25.38
CA VAL A 161 -6.90 -43.38 24.67
C VAL A 161 -8.35 -42.93 24.88
N LYS A 162 -8.68 -42.38 26.05
CA LYS A 162 -10.03 -41.87 26.35
C LYS A 162 -10.38 -40.56 25.63
N ALA A 163 -9.36 -39.80 25.20
CA ALA A 163 -9.54 -38.51 24.52
C ALA A 163 -9.72 -38.62 23.00
N ILE A 164 -9.58 -39.84 22.45
CA ILE A 164 -9.84 -40.20 21.06
C ILE A 164 -11.28 -40.70 20.94
#